data_AF-A0A080M925-F1
#
_entry.id   AF-A0A080M925-F1
#
_cell.length_a   1.000
_cell.length_b   1.000
_cell.length_c   1.000
_cell.angle_alpha   90.00
_cell.angle_beta   90.00
_cell.angle_gamma   90.00
#
_symmetry.space_group_name_H-M   'P 1'
#
loop_
_entity.id
_entity.type
_entity.pdbx_description
1 polymer ?
#
loop_
_entity_poly.entity_id
_entity_poly.type
_entity_poly.pdbx_seq_one_letter_code
_entity_poly.pdbx_strand_id
1 'polypeptide(L)'
;MKDRYAREVINGFPYPVAAMFVKLRTDECLDPGPNRLRYLLSTGEAITRFLGVVNLCQARDFAETARRVPPHALRADFKPRFERIAWGTWLHLARESLRWLLTEPQATVLIPEMGRFFFDPPPADSRALKALGELLTLRNGLSHDKIKVMHAHEFQELCGRAQELLESVLEALEFLLDYELTFISEIDVEKRRRHEPVFRHRLMRLIGNSGDFEGDRHNQAIPLDSHAVILSHRESGRHLNLDPLLVYEAKAGKAPDIFFYNGMKNPDQADYTACKHGGNFRGSESERAANLAEELTILLQMFGDTATIPPALV
;
A
#
# COMPACT_ATOMS: atom_id res chain seq x y z
N MET A 1 23.41 4.82 -3.15
CA MET A 1 22.41 5.93 -3.13
C MET A 1 23.02 7.28 -2.74
N LYS A 2 22.77 8.36 -3.51
CA LYS A 2 23.24 9.73 -3.17
C LYS A 2 22.44 10.29 -1.98
N ASP A 3 23.09 11.01 -1.06
CA ASP A 3 22.42 11.55 0.15
C ASP A 3 21.22 12.45 -0.15
N ARG A 4 21.24 13.17 -1.27
CA ARG A 4 20.08 13.97 -1.73
C ARG A 4 18.85 13.10 -1.95
N TYR A 5 19.02 11.98 -2.64
CA TYR A 5 17.93 11.07 -2.96
C TYR A 5 17.37 10.38 -1.71
N ALA A 6 18.23 10.04 -0.75
CA ALA A 6 17.78 9.53 0.54
C ALA A 6 16.88 10.52 1.29
N ARG A 7 17.15 11.84 1.20
CA ARG A 7 16.28 12.87 1.79
C ARG A 7 14.93 12.97 1.09
N GLU A 8 14.91 12.83 -0.24
CA GLU A 8 13.68 12.81 -1.04
C GLU A 8 12.80 11.61 -0.65
N VAL A 9 13.39 10.42 -0.45
CA VAL A 9 12.65 9.25 0.07
C VAL A 9 12.11 9.51 1.48
N ILE A 10 12.93 10.03 2.39
CA ILE A 10 12.52 10.20 3.81
C ILE A 10 11.43 11.26 3.99
N ASN A 11 11.40 12.30 3.15
CA ASN A 11 10.49 13.44 3.33
C ASN A 11 9.37 13.50 2.29
N GLY A 12 9.57 12.94 1.10
CA GLY A 12 8.65 13.08 -0.03
C GLY A 12 7.79 11.86 -0.31
N PHE A 13 8.27 10.64 0.02
CA PHE A 13 7.52 9.43 -0.28
C PHE A 13 6.35 9.24 0.70
N PRO A 14 5.31 8.45 0.30
CA PRO A 14 4.24 8.05 1.21
C PRO A 14 4.77 7.44 2.50
N TYR A 15 4.12 7.75 3.63
CA TYR A 15 4.55 7.33 4.97
C TYR A 15 4.92 5.84 5.11
N PRO A 16 4.16 4.87 4.55
CA PRO A 16 4.55 3.46 4.60
C PRO A 16 5.96 3.14 4.11
N VAL A 17 6.42 3.85 3.08
CA VAL A 17 7.74 3.63 2.48
C VAL A 17 8.80 4.40 3.24
N ALA A 18 8.56 5.68 3.49
CA ALA A 18 9.51 6.57 4.17
C ALA A 18 9.81 6.13 5.61
N ALA A 19 8.78 5.73 6.37
CA ALA A 19 8.90 5.28 7.75
C ALA A 19 9.69 3.96 7.90
N MET A 20 9.67 3.09 6.89
CA MET A 20 10.48 1.88 6.89
C MET A 20 11.92 2.18 6.45
N PHE A 21 12.08 2.98 5.39
CA PHE A 21 13.39 3.34 4.85
C PHE A 21 14.27 4.08 5.86
N VAL A 22 13.71 4.98 6.69
CA VAL A 22 14.50 5.72 7.69
C VAL A 22 15.23 4.80 8.69
N LYS A 23 14.72 3.59 8.95
CA LYS A 23 15.37 2.61 9.83
C LYS A 23 16.71 2.11 9.29
N LEU A 24 16.95 2.22 7.98
CA LEU A 24 18.25 1.89 7.37
C LEU A 24 19.33 2.95 7.66
N ARG A 25 18.93 4.08 8.25
CA ARG A 25 19.80 5.23 8.54
C ARG A 25 20.05 5.41 10.05
N THR A 26 19.56 4.50 10.88
CA THR A 26 19.88 4.47 12.32
C THR A 26 21.22 3.79 12.56
N ASP A 27 21.91 4.15 13.64
CA ASP A 27 23.23 3.62 13.99
C ASP A 27 23.31 2.08 13.96
N GLU A 28 22.25 1.40 14.45
CA GLU A 28 22.14 -0.08 14.47
C GLU A 28 22.15 -0.74 13.08
N CYS A 29 21.97 0.04 12.02
CA CYS A 29 21.81 -0.42 10.65
C CYS A 29 22.88 0.13 9.71
N LEU A 30 23.81 0.97 10.18
CA LEU A 30 24.86 1.54 9.34
C LEU A 30 25.81 0.45 8.85
N ASP A 31 26.19 -0.47 9.74
CA ASP A 31 27.11 -1.56 9.41
C ASP A 31 26.39 -2.76 8.77
N PRO A 32 27.05 -3.48 7.83
CA PRO A 32 26.53 -4.73 7.32
C PRO A 32 26.38 -5.78 8.43
N GLY A 33 25.17 -6.30 8.59
CA GLY A 33 24.83 -7.23 9.67
C GLY A 33 23.37 -7.68 9.61
N PRO A 34 22.95 -8.53 10.55
CA PRO A 34 21.60 -9.12 10.54
C PRO A 34 20.49 -8.07 10.62
N ASN A 35 20.69 -7.01 11.41
CA ASN A 35 19.72 -5.92 11.53
C ASN A 35 19.56 -5.15 10.23
N ARG A 36 20.66 -4.73 9.61
CA ARG A 36 20.65 -4.04 8.32
C ARG A 36 19.95 -4.89 7.25
N LEU A 37 20.33 -6.16 7.11
CA LEU A 37 19.72 -7.08 6.14
C LEU A 37 18.21 -7.22 6.39
N ARG A 38 17.79 -7.41 7.64
CA ARG A 38 16.36 -7.47 8.02
C ARG A 38 15.61 -6.22 7.57
N TYR A 39 16.16 -5.02 7.81
CA TYR A 39 15.49 -3.78 7.42
C TYR A 39 15.50 -3.53 5.92
N LEU A 40 16.52 -3.98 5.18
CA LEU A 40 16.52 -3.91 3.72
C LEU A 40 15.35 -4.73 3.15
N LEU A 41 15.21 -5.97 3.62
CA LEU A 41 14.13 -6.86 3.21
C LEU A 41 12.76 -6.35 3.67
N SER A 42 12.66 -5.83 4.90
CA SER A 42 11.41 -5.25 5.42
C SER A 42 10.99 -4.01 4.64
N THR A 43 11.93 -3.20 4.15
CA THR A 43 11.65 -2.05 3.28
C THR A 43 11.10 -2.52 1.93
N GLY A 44 11.71 -3.55 1.33
CA GLY A 44 11.18 -4.17 0.11
C GLY A 44 9.77 -4.76 0.30
N GLU A 45 9.50 -5.39 1.45
CA GLU A 45 8.18 -5.90 1.79
C GLU A 45 7.16 -4.77 1.97
N ALA A 46 7.51 -3.69 2.68
CA ALA A 46 6.65 -2.52 2.88
C ALA A 46 6.29 -1.83 1.56
N ILE A 47 7.27 -1.65 0.66
CA ILE A 47 7.05 -1.15 -0.70
C ILE A 47 6.07 -2.07 -1.43
N THR A 48 6.34 -3.37 -1.46
CA THR A 48 5.49 -4.33 -2.18
C THR A 48 4.06 -4.34 -1.65
N ARG A 49 3.90 -4.27 -0.32
CA ARG A 49 2.61 -4.18 0.34
C ARG A 49 1.86 -2.92 -0.07
N PHE A 50 2.52 -1.76 -0.03
CA PHE A 50 1.93 -0.49 -0.46
C PHE A 50 1.46 -0.55 -1.92
N LEU A 51 2.32 -1.02 -2.84
CA LEU A 51 1.97 -1.17 -4.26
C LEU A 51 0.81 -2.18 -4.47
N GLY A 52 0.79 -3.26 -3.69
CA GLY A 52 -0.27 -4.25 -3.69
C GLY A 52 -1.62 -3.67 -3.26
N VAL A 53 -1.64 -2.88 -2.18
CA VAL A 53 -2.82 -2.14 -1.74
C VAL A 53 -3.30 -1.19 -2.83
N VAL A 54 -2.42 -0.33 -3.35
CA VAL A 54 -2.79 0.69 -4.35
C VAL A 54 -3.37 0.03 -5.60
N ASN A 55 -2.71 -0.97 -6.17
CA ASN A 55 -3.18 -1.59 -7.40
C ASN A 55 -4.44 -2.43 -7.18
N LEU A 56 -4.60 -3.09 -6.03
CA LEU A 56 -5.82 -3.83 -5.72
C LEU A 56 -7.03 -2.89 -5.53
N CYS A 57 -6.85 -1.76 -4.84
CA CYS A 57 -7.90 -0.74 -4.71
C CYS A 57 -8.26 -0.12 -6.06
N GLN A 58 -7.30 0.18 -6.94
CA GLN A 58 -7.61 0.64 -8.31
C GLN A 58 -8.39 -0.41 -9.11
N ALA A 59 -8.02 -1.69 -8.99
CA ALA A 59 -8.72 -2.77 -9.66
C ALA A 59 -10.15 -2.94 -9.13
N ARG A 60 -10.35 -2.74 -7.82
CA ARG A 60 -11.66 -2.74 -7.19
C ARG A 60 -12.53 -1.61 -7.71
N ASP A 61 -12.04 -0.37 -7.64
CA ASP A 61 -12.76 0.81 -8.11
C ASP A 61 -13.15 0.67 -9.59
N PHE A 62 -12.23 0.17 -10.41
CA PHE A 62 -12.51 -0.16 -11.80
C PHE A 62 -13.60 -1.23 -11.97
N ALA A 63 -13.54 -2.32 -11.20
CA ALA A 63 -14.53 -3.40 -11.27
C ALA A 63 -15.94 -2.90 -10.93
N GLU A 64 -16.06 -2.03 -9.91
CA GLU A 64 -17.33 -1.44 -9.46
C GLU A 64 -17.87 -0.44 -10.48
N THR A 65 -17.05 0.52 -10.89
CA THR A 65 -17.45 1.60 -11.81
C THR A 65 -17.75 1.09 -13.22
N ALA A 66 -16.90 0.21 -13.77
CA ALA A 66 -17.06 -0.34 -15.11
C ALA A 66 -17.89 -1.64 -15.13
N ARG A 67 -18.34 -2.13 -13.97
CA ARG A 67 -19.10 -3.39 -13.81
C ARG A 67 -18.40 -4.58 -14.48
N ARG A 68 -17.10 -4.72 -14.21
CA ARG A 68 -16.26 -5.77 -14.79
C ARG A 68 -15.94 -6.85 -13.76
N VAL A 69 -15.94 -8.10 -14.21
CA VAL A 69 -15.48 -9.22 -13.40
C VAL A 69 -13.96 -9.32 -13.54
N PRO A 70 -13.19 -9.40 -12.44
CA PRO A 70 -11.74 -9.56 -12.52
C PRO A 70 -11.33 -10.84 -13.27
N PRO A 71 -10.18 -10.82 -13.98
CA PRO A 71 -9.68 -11.99 -14.69
C PRO A 71 -9.34 -13.14 -13.74
N HIS A 72 -9.35 -14.36 -14.26
CA HIS A 72 -9.04 -15.57 -13.49
C HIS A 72 -7.69 -15.50 -12.76
N ALA A 73 -6.68 -14.86 -13.35
CA ALA A 73 -5.36 -14.70 -12.72
C ALA A 73 -5.38 -13.92 -11.38
N LEU A 74 -6.37 -13.03 -11.21
CA LEU A 74 -6.61 -12.34 -9.93
C LEU A 74 -7.51 -13.13 -9.00
N ARG A 75 -8.45 -13.91 -9.54
CA ARG A 75 -9.46 -14.61 -8.75
C ARG A 75 -8.99 -15.95 -8.18
N ALA A 76 -8.18 -16.67 -8.94
CA ALA A 76 -7.71 -18.00 -8.57
C ALA A 76 -6.98 -17.96 -7.22
N ASP A 77 -7.48 -18.76 -6.28
CA ASP A 77 -6.99 -18.83 -4.90
C ASP A 77 -7.00 -17.48 -4.15
N PHE A 78 -7.77 -16.48 -4.60
CA PHE A 78 -7.74 -15.16 -3.98
C PHE A 78 -8.06 -15.26 -2.49
N LYS A 79 -9.20 -15.88 -2.14
CA LYS A 79 -9.65 -16.02 -0.76
C LYS A 79 -8.59 -16.65 0.17
N PRO A 80 -8.07 -17.87 -0.09
CA PRO A 80 -7.07 -18.47 0.81
C PRO A 80 -5.76 -17.65 0.88
N ARG A 81 -5.35 -17.00 -0.22
CA ARG A 81 -4.17 -16.12 -0.21
C ARG A 81 -4.41 -14.82 0.55
N PHE A 82 -5.62 -14.29 0.50
CA PHE A 82 -6.01 -13.05 1.13
C PHE A 82 -6.25 -13.24 2.64
N GLU A 83 -6.79 -14.40 3.05
CA GLU A 83 -6.88 -14.80 4.47
C GLU A 83 -5.50 -14.94 5.14
N ARG A 84 -4.49 -15.41 4.39
CA ARG A 84 -3.10 -15.56 4.86
C ARG A 84 -2.13 -14.80 3.98
N ILE A 85 -2.20 -13.47 4.08
CA ILE A 85 -1.44 -12.61 3.19
C ILE A 85 0.05 -12.63 3.53
N ALA A 86 0.88 -12.75 2.50
CA ALA A 86 2.33 -12.77 2.60
C ALA A 86 2.93 -11.81 1.57
N TRP A 87 4.23 -11.53 1.68
CA TRP A 87 4.94 -10.67 0.72
C TRP A 87 4.73 -11.13 -0.74
N GLY A 88 4.89 -12.42 -1.03
CA GLY A 88 4.64 -12.96 -2.37
C GLY A 88 3.20 -12.75 -2.85
N THR A 89 2.22 -12.81 -1.94
CA THR A 89 0.81 -12.52 -2.25
C THR A 89 0.65 -11.06 -2.65
N TRP A 90 1.21 -10.11 -1.88
CA TRP A 90 1.15 -8.69 -2.22
C TRP A 90 1.80 -8.38 -3.57
N LEU A 91 2.94 -9.01 -3.88
CA LEU A 91 3.61 -8.82 -5.18
C LEU A 91 2.75 -9.32 -6.34
N HIS A 92 2.13 -10.50 -6.17
CA HIS A 92 1.20 -11.08 -7.13
C HIS A 92 -0.01 -10.18 -7.36
N LEU A 93 -0.67 -9.74 -6.27
CA LEU A 93 -1.82 -8.84 -6.34
C LEU A 93 -1.46 -7.52 -7.02
N ALA A 94 -0.32 -6.91 -6.65
CA ALA A 94 0.13 -5.66 -7.25
C ALA A 94 0.29 -5.78 -8.77
N ARG A 95 0.94 -6.86 -9.22
CA ARG A 95 1.25 -7.10 -10.63
C ARG A 95 0.01 -7.44 -11.44
N GLU A 96 -0.80 -8.39 -11.00
CA GLU A 96 -1.94 -8.86 -11.78
C GLU A 96 -3.08 -7.84 -11.81
N SER A 97 -3.26 -7.05 -10.74
CA SER A 97 -4.26 -5.97 -10.71
C SER A 97 -3.91 -4.89 -11.73
N LEU A 98 -2.66 -4.46 -11.77
CA LEU A 98 -2.21 -3.47 -12.74
C LEU A 98 -2.23 -4.02 -14.17
N ARG A 99 -1.78 -5.27 -14.37
CA ARG A 99 -1.84 -5.91 -15.69
C ARG A 99 -3.24 -5.86 -16.25
N TRP A 100 -4.24 -6.22 -15.44
CA TRP A 100 -5.63 -6.17 -15.87
C TRP A 100 -6.04 -4.75 -16.27
N LEU A 101 -5.81 -3.76 -15.40
CA LEU A 101 -6.14 -2.37 -15.69
C LEU A 101 -5.50 -1.87 -17.00
N LEU A 102 -4.24 -2.21 -17.27
CA LEU A 102 -3.54 -1.79 -18.50
C LEU A 102 -4.08 -2.46 -19.77
N THR A 103 -4.78 -3.59 -19.66
CA THR A 103 -5.41 -4.26 -20.80
C THR A 103 -6.81 -3.74 -21.13
N GLU A 104 -7.39 -2.91 -20.26
CA GLU A 104 -8.76 -2.42 -20.37
C GLU A 104 -8.77 -0.95 -20.83
N PRO A 105 -9.21 -0.64 -22.07
CA PRO A 105 -9.15 0.73 -22.61
C PRO A 105 -9.92 1.78 -21.79
N GLN A 106 -10.95 1.35 -21.07
CA GLN A 106 -11.79 2.18 -20.23
C GLN A 106 -11.25 2.37 -18.79
N ALA A 107 -10.18 1.66 -18.41
CA ALA A 107 -9.62 1.78 -17.08
C ALA A 107 -8.81 3.08 -16.95
N THR A 108 -9.12 3.88 -15.93
CA THR A 108 -8.36 5.10 -15.65
C THR A 108 -7.43 4.84 -14.46
N VAL A 109 -6.18 4.47 -14.74
CA VAL A 109 -5.17 4.24 -13.70
C VAL A 109 -4.81 5.57 -13.02
N LEU A 110 -4.86 5.64 -11.68
CA LEU A 110 -4.45 6.82 -10.92
C LEU A 110 -2.96 7.09 -11.11
N ILE A 111 -2.15 6.02 -11.08
CA ILE A 111 -0.69 6.06 -11.24
C ILE A 111 -0.27 5.39 -12.55
N PRO A 112 -0.35 6.05 -13.70
CA PRO A 112 0.03 5.46 -14.99
C PRO A 112 1.52 5.05 -15.04
N GLU A 113 2.39 5.75 -14.31
CA GLU A 113 3.84 5.44 -14.20
C GLU A 113 4.09 4.04 -13.62
N MET A 114 3.15 3.54 -12.82
CA MET A 114 3.18 2.18 -12.29
C MET A 114 3.30 1.13 -13.41
N GLY A 115 2.77 1.41 -14.60
CA GLY A 115 2.90 0.52 -15.75
C GLY A 115 4.35 0.24 -16.12
N ARG A 116 5.21 1.27 -16.15
CA ARG A 116 6.65 1.11 -16.40
C ARG A 116 7.38 0.49 -15.22
N PHE A 117 6.92 0.76 -14.00
CA PHE A 117 7.48 0.11 -12.80
C PHE A 117 7.32 -1.40 -12.83
N PHE A 118 6.17 -1.94 -13.27
CA PHE A 118 5.95 -3.39 -13.36
C PHE A 118 6.40 -3.99 -14.69
N PHE A 119 6.22 -3.29 -15.80
CA PHE A 119 6.40 -3.83 -17.15
C PHE A 119 7.26 -2.91 -18.04
N ASP A 120 8.48 -3.35 -18.37
CA ASP A 120 9.40 -2.58 -19.22
C ASP A 120 10.37 -3.47 -20.02
N PRO A 121 10.24 -3.55 -21.37
CA PRO A 121 9.10 -3.09 -22.16
C PRO A 121 7.86 -3.98 -21.91
N PRO A 122 6.63 -3.45 -22.01
CA PRO A 122 5.44 -4.28 -21.89
C PRO A 122 5.39 -5.39 -22.96
N PRO A 123 4.99 -6.63 -22.62
CA PRO A 123 4.46 -7.10 -21.34
C PRO A 123 5.51 -7.73 -20.39
N ALA A 124 6.81 -7.58 -20.67
CA ALA A 124 7.87 -8.22 -19.90
C ALA A 124 8.07 -7.56 -18.54
N ASP A 125 8.44 -8.35 -17.52
CA ASP A 125 8.73 -7.83 -16.18
C ASP A 125 9.92 -6.86 -16.21
N SER A 126 9.71 -5.67 -15.63
CA SER A 126 10.73 -4.62 -15.55
C SER A 126 11.92 -5.04 -14.67
N ARG A 127 12.98 -4.22 -14.68
CA ARG A 127 14.11 -4.36 -13.74
C ARG A 127 13.67 -4.21 -12.28
N ALA A 128 12.79 -3.26 -11.97
CA ALA A 128 12.34 -3.01 -10.61
C ALA A 128 11.48 -4.16 -10.05
N LEU A 129 10.59 -4.72 -10.87
CA LEU A 129 9.79 -5.88 -10.51
C LEU A 129 10.67 -7.11 -10.25
N LYS A 130 11.66 -7.35 -11.12
CA LYS A 130 12.66 -8.42 -10.91
C LYS A 130 13.43 -8.22 -9.62
N ALA A 131 13.83 -6.98 -9.31
CA ALA A 131 14.53 -6.67 -8.07
C ALA A 131 13.69 -6.95 -6.81
N LEU A 132 12.39 -6.61 -6.81
CA LEU A 132 11.46 -7.02 -5.75
C LEU A 132 11.35 -8.55 -5.64
N GLY A 133 11.27 -9.26 -6.77
CA GLY A 133 11.24 -10.72 -6.80
C GLY A 133 12.51 -11.36 -6.22
N GLU A 134 13.68 -10.78 -6.48
CA GLU A 134 14.95 -11.23 -5.90
C GLU A 134 15.03 -10.96 -4.39
N LEU A 135 14.58 -9.79 -3.92
CA LEU A 135 14.51 -9.49 -2.48
C LEU A 135 13.58 -10.48 -1.75
N LEU A 136 12.42 -10.79 -2.33
CA LEU A 136 11.51 -11.82 -1.82
C LEU A 136 12.18 -13.20 -1.78
N THR A 137 12.93 -13.55 -2.83
CA THR A 137 13.67 -14.82 -2.91
C THR A 137 14.73 -14.92 -1.81
N LEU A 138 15.48 -13.84 -1.57
CA LEU A 138 16.44 -13.76 -0.47
C LEU A 138 15.75 -13.93 0.89
N ARG A 139 14.66 -13.20 1.14
CA ARG A 139 13.89 -13.30 2.40
C ARG A 139 13.35 -14.70 2.64
N ASN A 140 12.81 -15.36 1.62
CA ASN A 140 12.31 -16.73 1.73
C ASN A 140 13.45 -17.73 1.91
N GLY A 141 14.60 -17.51 1.27
CA GLY A 141 15.79 -18.34 1.47
C GLY A 141 16.29 -18.30 2.91
N LEU A 142 16.32 -17.13 3.53
CA LEU A 142 16.68 -16.93 4.94
C LEU A 142 15.63 -17.51 5.89
N SER A 143 14.33 -17.34 5.59
CA SER A 143 13.24 -17.79 6.48
C SER A 143 13.02 -19.31 6.47
N HIS A 144 13.48 -19.99 5.43
CA HIS A 144 13.34 -21.45 5.27
C HIS A 144 14.68 -22.18 5.39
N ASP A 145 15.68 -21.57 6.03
CA ASP A 145 17.02 -22.12 6.28
C ASP A 145 17.77 -22.62 5.02
N LYS A 146 17.36 -22.15 3.82
CA LYS A 146 18.03 -22.44 2.55
C LYS A 146 19.29 -21.61 2.38
N ILE A 147 19.30 -20.41 2.97
CA ILE A 147 20.47 -19.54 3.09
C ILE A 147 20.87 -19.56 4.56
N LYS A 148 22.08 -20.04 4.84
CA LYS A 148 22.68 -20.01 6.17
C LYS A 148 23.78 -18.97 6.19
N VAL A 149 23.75 -18.09 7.19
CA VAL A 149 24.75 -17.03 7.37
C VAL A 149 25.47 -17.30 8.67
N MET A 150 26.74 -17.68 8.58
CA MET A 150 27.57 -18.10 9.71
C MET A 150 28.72 -17.11 9.98
N HIS A 151 29.05 -16.26 9.01
CA HIS A 151 30.19 -15.35 9.06
C HIS A 151 29.84 -13.92 8.65
N ALA A 152 30.62 -12.95 9.15
CA ALA A 152 30.39 -11.53 8.90
C ALA A 152 30.49 -11.13 7.41
N HIS A 153 31.40 -11.75 6.65
CA HIS A 153 31.56 -11.45 5.21
C HIS A 153 30.32 -11.84 4.39
N GLU A 154 29.60 -12.89 4.80
CA GLU A 154 28.35 -13.30 4.14
C GLU A 154 27.25 -12.25 4.38
N PHE A 155 27.19 -11.64 5.57
CA PHE A 155 26.30 -10.50 5.81
C PHE A 155 26.68 -9.29 4.95
N GLN A 156 27.97 -9.04 4.73
CA GLN A 156 28.42 -7.95 3.86
C GLN A 156 27.95 -8.16 2.41
N GLU A 157 28.12 -9.36 1.87
CA GLU A 157 27.66 -9.69 0.51
C GLU A 157 26.13 -9.59 0.39
N LEU A 158 25.39 -10.20 1.32
CA LEU A 158 23.92 -10.17 1.31
C LEU A 158 23.37 -8.76 1.49
N CYS A 159 23.95 -7.96 2.38
CA CYS A 159 23.56 -6.55 2.55
C CYS A 159 23.87 -5.74 1.29
N GLY A 160 25.03 -5.95 0.66
CA GLY A 160 25.40 -5.29 -0.59
C GLY A 160 24.40 -5.59 -1.71
N ARG A 161 24.11 -6.88 -1.93
CA ARG A 161 23.13 -7.31 -2.92
C ARG A 161 21.72 -6.77 -2.63
N ALA A 162 21.25 -6.90 -1.39
CA ALA A 162 19.92 -6.41 -1.02
C ALA A 162 19.81 -4.88 -1.15
N GLN A 163 20.91 -4.15 -0.85
CA GLN A 163 20.99 -2.71 -1.05
C GLN A 163 20.86 -2.35 -2.53
N GLU A 164 21.63 -2.97 -3.42
CA GLU A 164 21.58 -2.69 -4.87
C GLU A 164 20.18 -2.95 -5.46
N LEU A 165 19.54 -4.06 -5.05
CA LEU A 165 18.18 -4.38 -5.45
C LEU A 165 17.19 -3.33 -4.94
N LEU A 166 17.28 -2.94 -3.67
CA LEU A 166 16.39 -1.94 -3.08
C LEU A 166 16.60 -0.54 -3.69
N GLU A 167 17.84 -0.15 -4.00
CA GLU A 167 18.14 1.10 -4.69
C GLU A 167 17.48 1.14 -6.07
N SER A 168 17.59 0.05 -6.84
CA SER A 168 16.93 -0.04 -8.15
C SER A 168 15.40 0.04 -8.05
N VAL A 169 14.81 -0.44 -6.96
CA VAL A 169 13.36 -0.34 -6.72
C VAL A 169 12.96 1.08 -6.36
N LEU A 170 13.69 1.70 -5.42
CA LEU A 170 13.40 3.06 -4.98
C LEU A 170 13.52 4.03 -6.15
N GLU A 171 14.60 3.96 -6.94
CA GLU A 171 14.80 4.82 -8.12
C GLU A 171 13.62 4.73 -9.09
N ALA A 172 13.10 3.53 -9.34
CA ALA A 172 11.93 3.34 -10.19
C ALA A 172 10.62 3.88 -9.59
N LEU A 173 10.58 4.19 -8.29
CA LEU A 173 9.44 4.77 -7.57
C LEU A 173 9.52 6.29 -7.41
N GLU A 174 10.47 6.97 -8.06
CA GLU A 174 10.62 8.43 -7.98
C GLU A 174 9.30 9.18 -8.31
N PHE A 175 8.47 8.63 -9.21
CA PHE A 175 7.15 9.18 -9.54
C PHE A 175 6.22 9.31 -8.32
N LEU A 176 6.44 8.57 -7.22
CA LEU A 176 5.62 8.70 -6.01
C LEU A 176 5.72 10.08 -5.36
N LEU A 177 6.72 10.88 -5.70
CA LEU A 177 6.86 12.28 -5.23
C LEU A 177 5.70 13.17 -5.70
N ASP A 178 5.07 12.83 -6.83
CA ASP A 178 3.93 13.56 -7.41
C ASP A 178 2.58 13.16 -6.79
N TYR A 179 2.60 12.21 -5.85
CA TYR A 179 1.42 11.71 -5.16
C TYR A 179 1.46 12.06 -3.67
N GLU A 180 0.28 12.17 -3.10
CA GLU A 180 0.10 12.49 -1.69
C GLU A 180 -0.83 11.50 -1.04
N LEU A 181 -0.35 10.88 0.04
CA LEU A 181 -1.15 10.03 0.91
C LEU A 181 -1.73 10.90 2.03
N THR A 182 -3.03 10.84 2.25
CA THR A 182 -3.74 11.63 3.25
C THR A 182 -4.76 10.78 4.00
N PHE A 183 -5.15 11.21 5.20
CA PHE A 183 -6.29 10.66 5.93
C PHE A 183 -7.34 11.74 6.16
N ILE A 184 -8.61 11.43 5.89
CA ILE A 184 -9.73 12.34 6.18
C ILE A 184 -10.12 12.19 7.65
N SER A 185 -9.69 13.15 8.47
CA SER A 185 -10.01 13.15 9.89
C SER A 185 -11.45 13.57 10.21
N GLU A 186 -12.01 14.49 9.42
CA GLU A 186 -13.30 15.12 9.66
C GLU A 186 -13.86 15.67 8.34
N ILE A 187 -15.19 15.65 8.21
CA ILE A 187 -15.92 16.30 7.11
C ILE A 187 -17.01 17.17 7.72
N ASP A 188 -16.84 18.48 7.67
CA ASP A 188 -17.88 19.44 8.08
C ASP A 188 -18.83 19.70 6.92
N VAL A 189 -20.14 19.74 7.19
CA VAL A 189 -21.15 20.12 6.18
C VAL A 189 -21.61 21.55 6.42
N GLU A 190 -21.25 22.46 5.51
CA GLU A 190 -21.78 23.83 5.50
C GLU A 190 -23.00 23.90 4.58
N LYS A 191 -24.20 23.95 5.16
CA LYS A 191 -25.46 24.08 4.43
C LYS A 191 -26.20 25.35 4.83
N ARG A 192 -26.33 26.30 3.89
CA ARG A 192 -27.16 27.51 4.07
C ARG A 192 -28.56 27.31 3.47
N ARG A 193 -29.53 28.11 3.91
CA ARG A 193 -30.90 28.13 3.37
C ARG A 193 -30.83 28.41 1.86
N ARG A 194 -31.41 27.52 1.03
CA ARG A 194 -31.45 27.61 -0.45
C ARG A 194 -30.11 27.60 -1.19
N HIS A 195 -29.03 27.12 -0.57
CA HIS A 195 -27.73 26.92 -1.24
C HIS A 195 -27.37 25.44 -1.27
N GLU A 196 -26.57 24.99 -2.23
CA GLU A 196 -26.03 23.63 -2.21
C GLU A 196 -25.12 23.42 -0.98
N PRO A 197 -25.06 22.20 -0.41
CA PRO A 197 -24.11 21.89 0.65
C PRO A 197 -22.67 22.04 0.15
N VAL A 198 -21.80 22.56 1.01
CA VAL A 198 -20.35 22.52 0.81
C VAL A 198 -19.76 21.60 1.86
N PHE A 199 -18.92 20.66 1.44
CA PHE A 199 -18.25 19.71 2.32
C PHE A 199 -16.82 20.19 2.57
N ARG A 200 -16.45 20.38 3.83
CA ARG A 200 -15.12 20.81 4.22
C ARG A 200 -14.37 19.65 4.85
N HIS A 201 -13.44 19.08 4.09
CA HIS A 201 -12.61 17.95 4.48
C HIS A 201 -11.37 18.43 5.22
N ARG A 202 -11.07 17.81 6.37
CA ARG A 202 -9.81 17.99 7.08
C ARG A 202 -8.87 16.84 6.75
N LEU A 203 -7.90 17.12 5.87
CA LEU A 203 -6.94 16.16 5.34
C LEU A 203 -5.65 16.20 6.15
N MET A 204 -5.30 15.08 6.78
CA MET A 204 -4.04 14.90 7.49
C MET A 204 -3.02 14.28 6.54
N ARG A 205 -1.89 14.96 6.30
CA ARG A 205 -0.86 14.51 5.35
C ARG A 205 -0.06 13.36 5.96
N LEU A 206 -0.01 12.24 5.24
CA LEU A 206 0.70 11.01 5.61
C LEU A 206 1.97 10.87 4.73
N ILE A 207 2.82 11.89 4.75
CA ILE A 207 4.05 11.97 3.95
C ILE A 207 5.29 11.94 4.84
N GLY A 208 6.37 11.38 4.31
CA GLY A 208 7.64 11.30 5.01
C GLY A 208 7.61 10.36 6.22
N ASN A 209 8.51 10.55 7.19
CA ASN A 209 8.68 9.63 8.33
C ASN A 209 8.01 10.08 9.65
N SER A 210 7.38 11.27 9.65
CA SER A 210 6.76 11.86 10.84
C SER A 210 5.48 11.12 11.21
N GLY A 211 5.32 10.80 12.49
CA GLY A 211 4.03 10.33 13.03
C GLY A 211 3.09 11.47 13.43
N ASP A 212 3.61 12.70 13.45
CA ASP A 212 2.82 13.91 13.68
C ASP A 212 2.29 14.37 12.33
N PHE A 213 1.06 13.98 12.02
CA PHE A 213 0.41 14.33 10.76
C PHE A 213 -0.09 15.77 10.83
N GLU A 214 0.27 16.58 9.84
CA GLU A 214 -0.20 17.97 9.70
C GLU A 214 -1.48 18.00 8.87
N GLY A 215 -2.43 18.86 9.26
CA GLY A 215 -3.77 18.87 8.69
C GLY A 215 -4.13 20.16 7.96
N ASP A 216 -4.54 20.05 6.71
CA ASP A 216 -5.08 21.15 5.91
C ASP A 216 -6.59 20.97 5.66
N ARG A 217 -7.31 22.08 5.52
CA ARG A 217 -8.76 22.06 5.27
C ARG A 217 -9.08 22.44 3.83
N HIS A 218 -9.83 21.58 3.15
CA HIS A 218 -10.19 21.75 1.74
C HIS A 218 -11.71 21.70 1.57
N ASN A 219 -12.26 22.59 0.75
CA ASN A 219 -13.68 22.59 0.41
C ASN A 219 -13.91 21.79 -0.87
N GLN A 220 -14.91 20.91 -0.87
CA GLN A 220 -15.35 20.16 -2.03
C GLN A 220 -16.87 20.22 -2.19
N ALA A 221 -17.32 20.09 -3.44
CA ALA A 221 -18.75 20.01 -3.78
C ALA A 221 -19.34 18.61 -3.53
N ILE A 222 -18.48 17.58 -3.48
CA ILE A 222 -18.86 16.17 -3.30
C ILE A 222 -18.16 15.66 -2.03
N PRO A 223 -18.85 14.90 -1.16
CA PRO A 223 -18.20 14.29 -0.03
C PRO A 223 -17.32 13.12 -0.47
N LEU A 224 -16.06 13.15 -0.07
CA LEU A 224 -15.20 11.96 0.00
C LEU A 224 -15.61 11.05 1.18
N ASP A 225 -15.11 9.82 1.19
CA ASP A 225 -15.37 8.85 2.25
C ASP A 225 -14.77 9.30 3.59
N SER A 226 -15.59 9.32 4.64
CA SER A 226 -15.14 9.72 5.98
C SER A 226 -14.15 8.70 6.54
N HIS A 227 -13.11 9.19 7.22
CA HIS A 227 -12.08 8.36 7.83
C HIS A 227 -11.27 7.47 6.87
N ALA A 228 -11.38 7.71 5.56
CA ALA A 228 -10.63 6.97 4.56
C ALA A 228 -9.18 7.45 4.49
N VAL A 229 -8.28 6.52 4.18
CA VAL A 229 -6.93 6.84 3.70
C VAL A 229 -7.01 6.99 2.18
N ILE A 230 -6.59 8.15 1.68
CA ILE A 230 -6.70 8.51 0.27
C ILE A 230 -5.33 8.79 -0.32
N LEU A 231 -5.07 8.23 -1.50
CA LEU A 231 -3.94 8.57 -2.35
C LEU A 231 -4.39 9.50 -3.46
N SER A 232 -3.77 10.67 -3.59
CA SER A 232 -4.14 11.69 -4.56
C SER A 232 -2.96 12.12 -5.42
N HIS A 233 -3.18 12.40 -6.70
CA HIS A 233 -2.18 13.06 -7.55
C HIS A 233 -2.23 14.58 -7.28
N ARG A 234 -1.08 15.19 -6.98
CA ARG A 234 -1.00 16.57 -6.47
C ARG A 234 -1.63 17.61 -7.40
N GLU A 235 -1.51 17.43 -8.71
CA GLU A 235 -1.96 18.44 -9.69
C GLU A 235 -3.32 18.15 -10.30
N SER A 236 -3.72 16.87 -10.39
CA SER A 236 -4.91 16.49 -11.18
C SER A 236 -6.17 16.39 -10.34
N GLY A 237 -6.04 16.38 -9.01
CA GLY A 237 -7.15 16.19 -8.06
C GLY A 237 -7.76 14.78 -8.09
N ARG A 238 -7.25 13.88 -8.95
CA ARG A 238 -7.64 12.48 -8.96
C ARG A 238 -7.16 11.81 -7.69
N HIS A 239 -7.99 10.92 -7.16
CA HIS A 239 -7.74 10.25 -5.90
C HIS A 239 -8.23 8.81 -5.92
N LEU A 240 -7.78 8.04 -4.94
CA LEU A 240 -8.14 6.65 -4.73
C LEU A 240 -8.29 6.40 -3.22
N ASN A 241 -9.43 5.83 -2.83
CA ASN A 241 -9.65 5.33 -1.48
C ASN A 241 -8.91 3.99 -1.29
N LEU A 242 -8.10 3.88 -0.24
CA LEU A 242 -7.30 2.69 0.08
C LEU A 242 -7.93 1.78 1.14
N ASP A 243 -9.11 2.13 1.63
CA ASP A 243 -9.89 1.26 2.50
C ASP A 243 -10.38 0.01 1.73
N PRO A 244 -10.53 -1.12 2.42
CA PRO A 244 -10.20 -1.39 3.82
C PRO A 244 -8.75 -1.90 4.00
N LEU A 245 -7.89 -1.75 3.00
CA LEU A 245 -6.57 -2.40 2.95
C LEU A 245 -5.46 -1.58 3.63
N LEU A 246 -5.61 -0.26 3.68
CA LEU A 246 -4.78 0.64 4.47
C LEU A 246 -5.70 1.62 5.20
N VAL A 247 -5.70 1.56 6.52
CA VAL A 247 -6.61 2.34 7.36
C VAL A 247 -5.82 3.19 8.35
N TYR A 248 -6.37 4.31 8.79
CA TYR A 248 -5.86 5.04 9.94
C TYR A 248 -6.67 4.67 11.18
N GLU A 249 -5.99 4.43 12.29
CA GLU A 249 -6.64 4.10 13.55
C GLU A 249 -5.89 4.73 14.73
N ALA A 250 -6.64 5.36 15.63
CA ALA A 250 -6.08 6.06 16.79
C ALA A 250 -6.38 5.36 18.11
N LYS A 251 -7.46 4.57 18.17
CA LYS A 251 -8.00 3.99 19.40
C LYS A 251 -7.75 2.50 19.52
N ALA A 252 -7.88 1.74 18.42
CA ALA A 252 -7.70 0.29 18.46
C ALA A 252 -6.21 -0.12 18.51
N GLY A 253 -5.35 0.69 17.90
CA GLY A 253 -3.90 0.51 17.99
C GLY A 253 -3.32 0.91 19.35
N LYS A 254 -2.04 0.57 19.56
CA LYS A 254 -1.28 1.04 20.74
C LYS A 254 -0.96 2.54 20.69
N ALA A 255 -0.97 3.11 19.49
CA ALA A 255 -0.78 4.53 19.21
C ALA A 255 -1.45 4.86 17.86
N PRO A 256 -1.77 6.13 17.61
CA PRO A 256 -2.23 6.58 16.30
C PRO A 256 -1.21 6.28 15.20
N ASP A 257 -1.65 5.58 14.17
CA ASP A 257 -0.83 5.18 13.03
C ASP A 257 -1.72 4.83 11.82
N ILE A 258 -1.10 4.53 10.70
CA ILE A 258 -1.74 3.81 9.60
C ILE A 258 -1.39 2.34 9.65
N PHE A 259 -2.36 1.49 9.30
CA PHE A 259 -2.28 0.06 9.46
C PHE A 259 -2.66 -0.63 8.16
N PHE A 260 -1.79 -1.54 7.74
CA PHE A 260 -2.08 -2.42 6.61
C PHE A 260 -2.93 -3.58 7.07
N TYR A 261 -3.88 -3.97 6.23
CA TYR A 261 -4.48 -5.30 6.28
C TYR A 261 -3.39 -6.38 6.28
N ASN A 262 -3.53 -7.37 7.17
CA ASN A 262 -2.52 -8.39 7.40
C ASN A 262 -3.15 -9.80 7.52
N GLY A 263 -4.21 -10.05 6.75
CA GLY A 263 -4.91 -11.33 6.75
C GLY A 263 -6.16 -11.30 7.61
N MET A 264 -6.90 -12.41 7.60
CA MET A 264 -8.13 -12.55 8.38
C MET A 264 -8.52 -14.01 8.53
N LYS A 265 -9.30 -14.31 9.57
CA LYS A 265 -10.03 -15.58 9.67
C LYS A 265 -11.39 -15.52 8.96
N ASN A 266 -12.03 -14.36 9.04
CA ASN A 266 -13.25 -13.96 8.34
C ASN A 266 -13.28 -12.42 8.35
N PRO A 267 -14.17 -11.76 7.58
CA PRO A 267 -14.18 -10.30 7.47
C PRO A 267 -14.30 -9.55 8.81
N ASP A 268 -15.05 -10.09 9.79
CA ASP A 268 -15.17 -9.50 11.14
C ASP A 268 -13.90 -9.65 11.99
N GLN A 269 -13.02 -10.58 11.61
CA GLN A 269 -11.79 -10.95 12.31
C GLN A 269 -10.56 -10.73 11.41
N ALA A 270 -10.49 -9.57 10.77
CA ALA A 270 -9.32 -9.11 10.04
C ALA A 270 -8.24 -8.58 10.99
N ASP A 271 -6.98 -8.91 10.71
CA ASP A 271 -5.83 -8.43 11.45
C ASP A 271 -5.18 -7.26 10.71
N TYR A 272 -4.80 -6.23 11.46
CA TYR A 272 -4.15 -5.03 10.94
C TYR A 272 -2.80 -4.81 11.62
N THR A 273 -1.80 -4.39 10.84
CA THR A 273 -0.42 -4.16 11.32
C THR A 273 0.03 -2.76 11.00
N ALA A 274 0.49 -2.04 12.03
CA ALA A 274 0.95 -0.67 11.92
C ALA A 274 2.18 -0.54 11.02
N CYS A 275 2.30 0.62 10.37
CA CYS A 275 3.50 0.97 9.61
C CYS A 275 4.70 1.22 10.53
N LYS A 276 4.50 1.84 11.71
CA LYS A 276 5.62 2.25 12.56
C LYS A 276 5.46 1.89 14.04
N HIS A 277 4.53 2.50 14.75
CA HIS A 277 4.43 2.44 16.22
C HIS A 277 3.05 2.00 16.73
N GLY A 278 2.03 1.94 15.88
CA GLY A 278 0.66 1.59 16.27
C GLY A 278 0.45 0.15 16.75
N GLY A 279 1.44 -0.75 16.62
CA GLY A 279 1.29 -2.15 16.97
C GLY A 279 0.37 -2.90 16.00
N ASN A 280 -0.40 -3.86 16.52
CA ASN A 280 -1.39 -4.61 15.74
C ASN A 280 -2.75 -4.47 16.43
N PHE A 281 -3.82 -4.51 15.65
CA PHE A 281 -5.19 -4.55 16.17
C PHE A 281 -6.05 -5.45 15.28
N ARG A 282 -7.22 -5.87 15.79
CA ARG A 282 -8.22 -6.60 14.99
C ARG A 282 -9.31 -5.66 14.51
N GLY A 283 -9.80 -5.82 13.28
CA GLY A 283 -10.86 -4.99 12.69
C GLY A 283 -12.07 -4.79 13.60
N SER A 284 -12.46 -5.84 14.35
CA SER A 284 -13.52 -5.81 15.38
C SER A 284 -13.32 -4.82 16.54
N GLU A 285 -12.08 -4.38 16.75
CA GLU A 285 -11.69 -3.43 17.81
C GLU A 285 -11.77 -1.96 17.34
N SER A 286 -11.92 -1.74 16.02
CA SER A 286 -12.09 -0.40 15.46
C SER A 286 -13.52 0.11 15.65
N GLU A 287 -13.67 1.43 15.80
CA GLU A 287 -15.00 2.08 15.77
C GLU A 287 -15.70 1.91 14.42
N ARG A 288 -14.94 1.56 13.38
CA ARG A 288 -15.41 1.29 12.02
C ARG A 288 -15.58 -0.21 11.72
N ALA A 289 -15.58 -1.08 12.74
CA ALA A 289 -15.58 -2.54 12.57
C ALA A 289 -16.59 -3.06 11.54
N ALA A 290 -17.85 -2.61 11.62
CA ALA A 290 -18.91 -3.05 10.70
C ALA A 290 -18.62 -2.67 9.24
N ASN A 291 -18.16 -1.43 9.01
CA ASN A 291 -17.79 -0.96 7.68
C ASN A 291 -16.55 -1.71 7.16
N LEU A 292 -15.52 -1.93 7.97
CA LEU A 292 -14.35 -2.71 7.55
C LEU A 292 -14.72 -4.14 7.15
N ALA A 293 -15.59 -4.80 7.94
CA ALA A 293 -16.06 -6.15 7.64
C ALA A 293 -16.91 -6.21 6.35
N GLU A 294 -17.76 -5.22 6.12
CA GLU A 294 -18.54 -5.08 4.88
C GLU A 294 -17.63 -4.93 3.66
N GLU A 295 -16.68 -3.98 3.72
CA GLU A 295 -15.74 -3.69 2.64
C GLU A 295 -14.85 -4.89 2.30
N LEU A 296 -14.38 -5.63 3.32
CA LEU A 296 -13.63 -6.87 3.13
C LEU A 296 -14.50 -8.00 2.54
N THR A 297 -15.77 -8.05 2.90
CA THR A 297 -16.73 -8.99 2.30
C THR A 297 -16.93 -8.70 0.83
N ILE A 298 -17.06 -7.41 0.45
CA ILE A 298 -17.16 -6.98 -0.95
C ILE A 298 -15.91 -7.39 -1.73
N LEU A 299 -14.71 -7.15 -1.19
CA LEU A 299 -13.46 -7.59 -1.81
C LEU A 299 -13.41 -9.11 -2.04
N LEU A 300 -13.80 -9.91 -1.03
CA LEU A 300 -13.86 -11.37 -1.15
C LEU A 300 -14.87 -11.83 -2.20
N GLN A 301 -16.03 -11.17 -2.31
CA GLN A 301 -17.03 -11.51 -3.31
C GLN A 301 -16.54 -11.15 -4.72
N MET A 302 -15.91 -9.99 -4.87
CA MET A 302 -15.46 -9.46 -6.15
C MET A 302 -14.26 -10.22 -6.73
N PHE A 303 -13.28 -10.55 -5.89
CA PHE A 303 -12.06 -11.23 -6.31
C PHE A 303 -12.09 -12.72 -6.00
N GLY A 304 -13.11 -13.26 -5.33
CA GLY A 304 -13.23 -14.69 -5.06
C GLY A 304 -13.68 -15.52 -6.26
N ASP A 305 -13.69 -16.85 -6.08
CA ASP A 305 -14.11 -17.80 -7.13
C ASP A 305 -15.58 -17.61 -7.56
N THR A 306 -16.40 -17.08 -6.67
CA THR A 306 -17.82 -16.77 -6.90
C THR A 306 -18.05 -15.37 -7.46
N ALA A 307 -17.02 -14.70 -8.00
CA ALA A 307 -17.15 -13.35 -8.52
C ALA A 307 -18.27 -13.22 -9.55
N THR A 308 -19.25 -12.39 -9.21
CA THR A 308 -20.32 -11.95 -10.10
C THR A 308 -20.12 -10.49 -10.47
N ILE A 309 -20.83 -10.02 -11.50
CA ILE A 309 -20.85 -8.61 -11.85
C ILE A 309 -21.31 -7.82 -10.61
N PRO A 310 -20.57 -6.78 -10.16
CA PRO A 310 -20.99 -5.97 -9.03
C PRO A 310 -22.38 -5.35 -9.27
N PRO A 311 -23.24 -5.26 -8.24
CA PRO A 311 -24.52 -4.57 -8.37
C PRO A 311 -24.30 -3.10 -8.74
N ALA A 312 -25.32 -2.47 -9.33
CA ALA A 312 -25.29 -1.04 -9.56
C ALA A 312 -25.10 -0.29 -8.24
N LEU A 313 -24.04 0.51 -8.11
CA LEU A 313 -23.98 1.54 -7.06
C LEU A 313 -25.19 2.46 -7.26
N VAL A 314 -26.03 2.60 -6.22
CA VAL A 314 -27.24 3.45 -6.19
C VAL A 314 -26.88 4.83 -5.67
#